data_AF-G7GZD8-F1
#
_entry.id   AF-G7GZD8-F1
#
_cell.length_a   1.000
_cell.length_b   1.000
_cell.length_c   1.000
_cell.angle_alpha   90.00
_cell.angle_beta   90.00
_cell.angle_gamma   90.00
#
_symmetry.space_group_name_H-M   'P 1'
#
loop_
_entity.id
_entity.type
_entity.pdbx_description
1 polymer ?
#
loop_
_entity_poly.entity_id
_entity_poly.type
_entity_poly.pdbx_seq_one_letter_code
_entity_poly.pdbx_strand_id
1 'polypeptide(L)'
;MPEPTLLSEAEAWLERAKVARWAAEELVACINAVSGVLAANYMGDGCTEAPPVFAELKRDLAAGSPSWNFSLAQQADSLKGLANTCAGAGDSFRTFDRIGAHLIEK
;
A
#
# COMPACT_ATOMS: atom_id res chain seq x y z
N MET A 1 -42.72 10.70 7.64
CA MET A 1 -42.00 9.42 7.61
C MET A 1 -40.52 9.75 7.49
N PRO A 2 -39.61 9.13 8.26
CA PRO A 2 -38.19 9.30 7.98
C PRO A 2 -37.88 8.68 6.61
N GLU A 3 -37.14 9.41 5.78
CA GLU A 3 -36.70 8.94 4.46
C GLU A 3 -35.91 7.62 4.60
N PRO A 4 -36.09 6.66 3.69
CA PRO A 4 -35.27 5.46 3.67
C PRO A 4 -33.83 5.88 3.34
N THR A 5 -33.02 6.00 4.37
CA THR A 5 -31.59 6.24 4.21
C THR A 5 -31.01 4.94 3.68
N LEU A 6 -30.86 4.83 2.36
CA LEU A 6 -29.92 3.90 1.74
C LEU A 6 -28.54 4.29 2.28
N LEU A 7 -28.18 3.75 3.44
CA LEU A 7 -26.87 3.97 4.07
C LEU A 7 -25.87 3.10 3.31
N SER A 8 -25.51 3.46 2.08
CA SER A 8 -24.40 2.75 1.47
C SER A 8 -23.14 3.06 2.26
N GLU A 9 -22.34 2.01 2.48
CA GLU A 9 -21.02 2.11 3.08
C GLU A 9 -20.01 2.78 2.14
N ALA A 10 -20.43 3.56 1.15
CA ALA A 10 -19.55 4.16 0.15
C ALA A 10 -18.38 4.91 0.79
N GLU A 11 -18.64 5.74 1.80
CA GLU A 11 -17.59 6.44 2.54
C GLU A 11 -16.64 5.47 3.24
N ALA A 12 -17.16 4.41 3.85
CA ALA A 12 -16.30 3.40 4.49
C ALA A 12 -15.40 2.68 3.49
N TRP A 13 -15.90 2.40 2.27
CA TRP A 13 -15.08 1.84 1.18
C TRP A 13 -14.02 2.82 0.68
N LEU A 14 -14.35 4.10 0.58
CA LEU A 14 -13.39 5.14 0.23
C LEU A 14 -12.32 5.34 1.31
N GLU A 15 -12.68 5.27 2.59
CA GLU A 15 -11.72 5.29 3.69
C GLU A 15 -10.80 4.06 3.67
N ARG A 16 -11.34 2.86 3.44
CA ARG A 16 -10.52 1.64 3.23
C ARG A 16 -9.54 1.83 2.07
N ALA A 17 -9.98 2.45 0.98
CA ALA A 17 -9.11 2.76 -0.17
C ALA A 17 -7.96 3.70 0.21
N LYS A 18 -8.25 4.76 0.99
CA LYS A 18 -7.23 5.70 1.49
C LYS A 18 -6.20 5.00 2.38
N VAL A 19 -6.66 4.18 3.33
CA VAL A 19 -5.78 3.42 4.22
C VAL A 19 -4.87 2.47 3.45
N ALA A 20 -5.44 1.72 2.49
CA ALA A 20 -4.66 0.81 1.65
C ALA A 20 -3.61 1.56 0.80
N ARG A 21 -3.97 2.73 0.26
CA ARG A 21 -3.03 3.58 -0.50
C ARG A 21 -1.89 4.09 0.39
N TRP A 22 -2.21 4.63 1.56
CA TRP A 22 -1.22 5.09 2.52
C TRP A 22 -0.27 3.95 2.92
N ALA A 23 -0.80 2.76 3.24
CA ALA A 23 0.03 1.61 3.58
C ALA A 23 0.99 1.23 2.42
N ALA A 24 0.53 1.29 1.16
CA ALA A 24 1.41 1.05 0.01
C ALA A 24 2.54 2.09 -0.10
N GLU A 25 2.23 3.36 0.16
CA GLU A 25 3.21 4.45 0.16
C GLU A 25 4.26 4.28 1.27
N GLU A 26 3.84 3.88 2.47
CA GLU A 26 4.76 3.60 3.59
C GLU A 26 5.70 2.43 3.27
N LEU A 27 5.22 1.36 2.65
CA LEU A 27 6.08 0.24 2.23
C LEU A 27 7.15 0.69 1.23
N VAL A 28 6.79 1.57 0.28
CA VAL A 28 7.76 2.15 -0.66
C VAL A 28 8.76 3.07 0.06
N ALA A 29 8.31 3.85 1.04
CA ALA A 29 9.19 4.68 1.85
C ALA A 29 10.20 3.83 2.64
N CYS A 30 9.76 2.71 3.23
CA CYS A 30 10.64 1.74 3.91
C CYS A 30 11.71 1.16 2.98
N ILE A 31 11.33 0.76 1.76
CA ILE A 31 12.27 0.27 0.73
C ILE A 31 13.35 1.32 0.43
N ASN A 32 12.93 2.58 0.24
CA ASN A 32 13.83 3.68 -0.08
C ASN A 32 14.79 3.98 1.07
N ALA A 33 14.30 3.96 2.32
CA ALA A 33 15.13 4.17 3.51
C ALA A 33 16.22 3.10 3.63
N VAL A 34 15.86 1.82 3.50
CA VAL A 34 16.84 0.71 3.57
C VAL A 34 17.83 0.77 2.41
N SER A 35 17.36 1.10 1.20
CA SER A 35 18.24 1.28 0.05
C SER A 35 19.24 2.42 0.26
N GLY A 36 18.83 3.51 0.92
CA GLY A 36 19.71 4.60 1.33
C GLY A 36 20.76 4.16 2.34
N VAL A 37 20.36 3.37 3.35
CA VAL A 37 21.29 2.81 4.35
C VAL A 37 22.32 1.88 3.70
N LEU A 38 21.90 1.02 2.77
CA LEU A 38 22.80 0.12 2.03
C LEU A 38 23.72 0.86 1.05
N ALA A 39 23.30 2.01 0.54
CA ALA A 39 24.15 2.85 -0.32
C ALA A 39 25.17 3.66 0.47
N ALA A 40 24.90 3.94 1.74
CA ALA A 40 25.86 4.58 2.63
C ALA A 40 26.99 3.61 3.01
N ASN A 41 28.17 4.14 3.36
CA ASN A 41 29.31 3.38 3.87
C ASN A 41 29.00 2.80 5.28
N TYR A 42 28.02 1.90 5.35
CA TYR A 42 27.36 1.44 6.57
C TYR A 42 28.33 0.83 7.59
N MET A 43 29.37 0.16 7.11
CA MET A 43 30.38 -0.48 7.96
C MET A 43 31.63 0.39 8.19
N GLY A 44 31.76 1.53 7.50
CA GLY A 44 32.93 2.40 7.59
C GLY A 44 34.14 1.91 6.78
N ASP A 45 35.09 2.82 6.56
CA ASP A 45 36.32 2.52 5.83
C ASP A 45 37.30 1.73 6.72
N GLY A 46 37.92 0.68 6.16
CA GLY A 46 38.88 -0.17 6.88
C GLY A 46 38.29 -1.28 7.77
N CYS A 47 36.98 -1.57 7.69
CA CYS A 47 36.38 -2.68 8.44
C CYS A 47 36.62 -4.03 7.75
N THR A 48 37.38 -4.91 8.41
CA THR A 48 37.80 -6.21 7.87
C THR A 48 36.66 -7.23 7.82
N GLU A 49 35.71 -7.18 8.76
CA GLU A 49 34.51 -8.04 8.74
C GLU A 49 33.41 -7.51 7.80
N ALA A 50 33.53 -6.29 7.28
CA ALA A 50 32.49 -5.64 6.48
C ALA A 50 32.11 -6.39 5.20
N PRO A 51 33.05 -6.88 4.36
CA PRO A 51 32.67 -7.46 3.08
C PRO A 51 31.71 -8.65 3.17
N PRO A 52 31.97 -9.71 3.98
CA PRO A 52 31.05 -10.83 4.08
C PRO A 52 29.71 -10.45 4.74
N VAL A 53 29.72 -9.69 5.84
CA VAL A 53 28.48 -9.29 6.54
C VAL A 53 27.63 -8.38 5.65
N PHE A 54 28.25 -7.44 4.95
CA PHE A 54 27.55 -6.56 4.02
C PHE A 54 27.01 -7.31 2.80
N ALA A 55 27.73 -8.31 2.29
CA ALA A 55 27.25 -9.14 1.19
C ALA A 55 26.00 -9.95 1.58
N GLU A 56 25.99 -10.54 2.79
CA GLU A 56 24.81 -11.24 3.32
C GLU A 56 23.64 -10.29 3.56
N LEU A 57 23.89 -9.15 4.21
CA LEU A 57 22.88 -8.13 4.44
C LEU A 57 22.27 -7.62 3.12
N LYS A 58 23.10 -7.36 2.12
CA LYS A 58 22.65 -6.91 0.79
C LYS A 58 21.83 -7.98 0.08
N ARG A 59 22.21 -9.26 0.23
CA ARG A 59 21.44 -10.38 -0.32
C ARG A 59 20.04 -10.41 0.31
N ASP A 60 19.97 -10.42 1.63
CA ASP A 60 18.72 -10.61 2.35
C ASP A 60 17.78 -9.39 2.21
N LEU A 61 18.35 -8.19 2.15
CA LEU A 61 17.57 -6.96 2.04
C LEU A 61 17.24 -6.55 0.60
N ALA A 62 18.15 -6.73 -0.36
CA ALA A 62 18.05 -6.09 -1.67
C ALA A 62 18.22 -7.02 -2.88
N ALA A 63 18.80 -8.21 -2.75
CA ALA A 63 19.11 -9.06 -3.90
C ALA A 63 18.25 -10.33 -3.97
N GLY A 64 17.40 -10.42 -4.99
CA GLY A 64 16.70 -11.64 -5.37
C GLY A 64 15.23 -11.72 -4.95
N SER A 65 14.56 -12.77 -5.42
CA SER A 65 13.12 -13.00 -5.27
C SER A 65 12.62 -13.34 -3.85
N PRO A 66 13.46 -13.68 -2.85
CA PRO A 66 13.04 -13.70 -1.45
C PRO A 66 13.60 -12.51 -0.65
N SER A 67 14.20 -11.51 -1.30
CA SER A 67 14.71 -10.36 -0.58
C SER A 67 13.57 -9.55 0.03
N TRP A 68 13.85 -8.92 1.16
CA TRP A 68 12.89 -8.08 1.85
C TRP A 68 12.33 -6.98 0.94
N ASN A 69 13.18 -6.32 0.15
CA ASN A 69 12.76 -5.31 -0.82
C ASN A 69 11.77 -5.87 -1.85
N PHE A 70 12.05 -7.05 -2.42
CA PHE A 70 11.14 -7.70 -3.36
C PHE A 70 9.77 -8.00 -2.71
N SER A 71 9.76 -8.56 -1.50
CA SER A 71 8.52 -8.87 -0.79
C SER A 71 7.71 -7.62 -0.45
N LEU A 72 8.37 -6.55 -0.01
CA LEU A 72 7.69 -5.28 0.26
C LEU A 72 7.14 -4.63 -1.01
N ALA A 73 7.87 -4.68 -2.12
CA ALA A 73 7.41 -4.15 -3.40
C ALA A 73 6.14 -4.88 -3.86
N GLN A 74 6.12 -6.22 -3.76
CA GLN A 74 4.94 -7.03 -4.09
C GLN A 74 3.74 -6.70 -3.19
N GLN A 75 3.96 -6.51 -1.88
CA GLN A 75 2.91 -6.11 -0.95
C GLN A 75 2.39 -4.69 -1.24
N ALA A 76 3.28 -3.74 -1.55
CA ALA A 76 2.89 -2.39 -1.93
C ALA A 76 2.02 -2.38 -3.19
N ASP A 77 2.37 -3.18 -4.21
CA ASP A 77 1.56 -3.28 -5.42
C ASP A 77 0.21 -3.96 -5.16
N SER A 78 0.17 -4.97 -4.30
CA SER A 78 -1.08 -5.60 -3.86
C SER A 78 -1.99 -4.60 -3.13
N LEU A 79 -1.42 -3.76 -2.26
CA LEU A 79 -2.16 -2.71 -1.54
C LEU A 79 -2.65 -1.61 -2.48
N LYS A 80 -1.90 -1.22 -3.51
CA LYS A 80 -2.38 -0.32 -4.57
C LYS A 80 -3.59 -0.92 -5.30
N GLY A 81 -3.51 -2.22 -5.64
CA GLY A 81 -4.63 -2.94 -6.25
C GLY A 81 -5.87 -2.97 -5.35
N LEU A 82 -5.68 -3.23 -4.06
CA LEU A 82 -6.76 -3.18 -3.07
C LEU A 82 -7.36 -1.78 -2.96
N ALA A 83 -6.54 -0.74 -2.90
CA ALA A 83 -6.99 0.65 -2.84
C ALA A 83 -7.88 1.00 -4.04
N ASN A 84 -7.47 0.62 -5.24
CA ASN A 84 -8.25 0.87 -6.47
C ASN A 84 -9.58 0.10 -6.45
N THR A 85 -9.56 -1.15 -5.97
CA THR A 85 -10.78 -1.98 -5.86
C THR A 85 -11.76 -1.38 -4.86
N CYS A 86 -11.28 -0.97 -3.68
CA CYS A 86 -12.11 -0.32 -2.66
C CYS A 86 -12.69 1.01 -3.15
N ALA A 87 -11.90 1.82 -3.87
CA ALA A 87 -12.38 3.08 -4.44
C ALA A 87 -13.50 2.83 -5.47
N GLY A 88 -13.29 1.89 -6.39
CA GLY A 88 -14.30 1.53 -7.40
C GLY A 88 -15.59 0.97 -6.78
N ALA A 89 -15.49 0.21 -5.69
CA ALA A 89 -16.66 -0.24 -4.93
C ALA A 89 -17.42 0.94 -4.31
N GLY A 90 -16.72 1.88 -3.66
CA GLY A 90 -17.31 3.09 -3.09
C GLY A 90 -18.04 3.94 -4.13
N ASP A 91 -17.44 4.16 -5.29
CA ASP A 91 -18.05 4.92 -6.39
C ASP A 91 -19.27 4.21 -7.00
N SER A 92 -19.22 2.89 -7.08
CA SER A 92 -20.36 2.07 -7.53
C SER A 92 -21.53 2.21 -6.57
N PHE A 93 -21.29 2.12 -5.26
CA PHE A 93 -22.32 2.31 -4.24
C PHE A 93 -22.95 3.70 -4.31
N ARG A 94 -22.16 4.77 -4.40
CA ARG A 94 -22.70 6.13 -4.61
C ARG A 94 -23.58 6.24 -5.85
N THR A 95 -23.17 5.59 -6.93
CA THR A 95 -23.93 5.58 -8.18
C THR A 95 -25.27 4.89 -8.00
N PHE A 96 -25.29 3.73 -7.35
CA PHE A 96 -26.52 2.98 -7.08
C PHE A 96 -27.44 3.72 -6.10
N ASP A 97 -26.92 4.36 -5.07
CA ASP A 97 -27.71 5.18 -4.15
C ASP A 97 -28.41 6.32 -4.89
N ARG A 98 -27.68 7.03 -5.76
CA ARG A 98 -28.25 8.13 -6.56
C ARG A 98 -29.36 7.63 -7.48
N ILE A 99 -29.17 6.47 -8.11
CA ILE A 99 -30.20 5.85 -8.96
C ILE A 99 -31.40 5.44 -8.11
N GLY A 100 -31.16 4.79 -6.97
CA GLY A 100 -32.20 4.34 -6.03
C GLY A 100 -33.05 5.49 -5.50
N ALA A 101 -32.42 6.59 -5.06
CA ALA A 101 -33.11 7.79 -4.62
C ALA A 101 -34.05 8.34 -5.70
N HIS A 102 -33.58 8.44 -6.95
CA HIS A 102 -34.41 8.92 -8.07
C HIS A 102 -35.60 8.00 -8.41
N LEU A 103 -35.49 6.69 -8.11
CA LEU A 103 -36.57 5.73 -8.33
C LEU A 103 -37.63 5.76 -7.22
N ILE A 104 -37.27 6.20 -6.01
CA ILE A 104 -38.18 6.30 -4.85
C ILE A 104 -38.97 7.61 -4.85
N GLU A 105 -38.43 8.69 -5.43
CA GLU A 105 -39.08 10.00 -5.53
C GLU A 105 -40.20 10.09 -6.60
N LYS A 106 -40.51 9.00 -7.30
CA LYS A 106 -41.60 8.90 -8.29
C LYS A 106 -42.81 8.17 -7.74
#